data_AF-A0A7X7PPP6-F1
#
_entry.id   AF-A0A7X7PPP6-F1
#
_cell.length_a   1.000
_cell.length_b   1.000
_cell.length_c   1.000
_cell.angle_alpha   90.00
_cell.angle_beta   90.00
_cell.angle_gamma   90.00
#
_symmetry.space_group_name_H-M   'P 1'
#
loop_
_entity.id
_entity.type
_entity.pdbx_description
1 polymer ?
#
loop_
_entity_poly.entity_id
_entity_poly.type
_entity_poly.pdbx_seq_one_letter_code
_entity_poly.pdbx_strand_id
1 'polypeptide(L)'
;MVTCSPERRFSTLAFPDALKALMEERRLSYRQLAYKTQLSAGYLNHLTKGSRPVPADPVIQNLAAALRVAPDYFLEYRLRQVTQVLGEAPGLADTLYKILVCEAPVTNEVTELLTEAAGA
;
A
#
# COMPACT_ATOMS: atom_id res chain seq x y z
N MET A 1 20.25 -3.76 6.72
CA MET A 1 19.68 -5.07 6.32
C MET A 1 18.17 -4.92 6.35
N VAL A 2 17.51 -4.94 5.18
CA VAL A 2 16.04 -4.93 5.14
C VAL A 2 15.61 -6.38 5.26
N THR A 3 15.02 -6.73 6.39
CA THR A 3 14.46 -8.07 6.66
C THR A 3 13.15 -8.21 5.91
N CYS A 4 13.21 -8.63 4.64
CA CYS A 4 12.02 -9.07 3.92
C CYS A 4 11.75 -10.52 4.34
N SER A 5 11.01 -10.70 5.43
CA SER A 5 10.51 -12.02 5.82
C SER A 5 9.52 -12.52 4.76
N PRO A 6 9.58 -13.79 4.34
CA PRO A 6 8.73 -14.38 3.30
C PRO A 6 7.22 -14.49 3.67
N GLU A 7 6.81 -13.94 4.81
CA GLU A 7 5.50 -14.16 5.42
C GLU A 7 4.49 -13.03 5.15
N ARG A 8 4.95 -11.85 4.70
CA ARG A 8 4.02 -10.77 4.35
C ARG A 8 3.77 -10.77 2.84
N ARG A 9 2.61 -11.27 2.45
CA ARG A 9 2.05 -11.09 1.09
C ARG A 9 1.89 -9.62 0.68
N PHE A 10 1.91 -8.69 1.65
CA PHE A 10 1.64 -7.27 1.45
C PHE A 10 2.69 -6.37 2.12
N SER A 11 3.00 -5.24 1.49
CA SER A 11 3.86 -4.21 2.09
C SER A 11 3.08 -3.40 3.14
N THR A 12 3.75 -3.10 4.25
CA THR A 12 3.32 -2.10 5.24
C THR A 12 3.95 -0.73 5.00
N LEU A 13 4.91 -0.63 4.07
CA LEU A 13 5.51 0.64 3.67
C LEU A 13 4.54 1.46 2.83
N ALA A 14 4.69 2.80 2.88
CA ALA A 14 4.05 3.70 1.95
C ALA A 14 4.44 3.38 0.50
N PHE A 15 3.57 3.72 -0.45
CA PHE A 15 3.73 3.40 -1.86
C PHE A 15 5.12 3.74 -2.44
N PRO A 16 5.70 4.95 -2.22
CA PRO A 16 7.00 5.29 -2.78
C PRO A 16 8.11 4.33 -2.32
N ASP A 17 8.12 4.01 -1.03
CA ASP A 17 9.13 3.14 -0.41
C ASP A 17 8.92 1.68 -0.79
N ALA A 18 7.68 1.22 -0.82
CA ALA A 18 7.32 -0.12 -1.28
C ALA A 18 7.74 -0.34 -2.75
N LEU A 19 7.50 0.64 -3.62
CA LEU A 19 7.90 0.59 -5.02
C LEU A 19 9.43 0.58 -5.16
N LYS A 20 10.12 1.43 -4.41
CA LYS A 20 11.58 1.50 -4.41
C LYS A 20 12.21 0.18 -3.93
N ALA A 21 11.70 -0.39 -2.83
CA ALA A 21 12.16 -1.67 -2.30
C ALA A 21 12.00 -2.80 -3.32
N LEU A 22 10.85 -2.88 -4.01
CA LEU A 22 10.64 -3.87 -5.08
C LEU A 22 11.61 -3.67 -6.26
N MET A 23 11.88 -2.43 -6.65
CA MET A 23 12.85 -2.15 -7.71
C MET A 23 14.26 -2.61 -7.32
N GLU A 24 14.68 -2.34 -6.08
CA GLU A 24 15.98 -2.76 -5.54
C GLU A 24 16.10 -4.29 -5.46
N GLU A 25 15.09 -4.96 -4.89
CA GLU A 25 15.01 -6.42 -4.76
C GLU A 25 15.11 -7.12 -6.13
N ARG A 26 14.49 -6.53 -7.16
CA ARG A 26 14.47 -7.05 -8.53
C ARG A 26 15.62 -6.53 -9.39
N ARG A 27 16.50 -5.70 -8.83
CA ARG A 27 17.62 -5.02 -9.53
C ARG A 27 17.17 -4.30 -10.81
N LEU A 28 16.02 -3.64 -10.75
CA LEU A 28 15.44 -2.91 -11.87
C LEU A 28 15.82 -1.43 -11.82
N SER A 29 16.35 -0.92 -12.93
CA SER A 29 16.46 0.51 -13.17
C SER A 29 15.11 1.14 -13.53
N TYR A 30 14.98 2.45 -13.34
CA TYR A 30 13.80 3.21 -13.79
C TYR A 30 13.51 3.03 -15.28
N ARG A 31 14.55 2.90 -16.12
CA ARG A 31 14.39 2.71 -17.58
C ARG A 31 13.83 1.33 -17.90
N GLN A 32 14.27 0.29 -17.19
CA GLN A 32 13.75 -1.07 -17.37
C GLN A 32 12.30 -1.18 -16.91
N LEU A 33 11.96 -0.57 -15.77
CA LEU A 33 10.57 -0.55 -15.29
C LEU A 33 9.67 0.29 -16.22
N ALA A 34 10.16 1.43 -16.71
CA ALA A 34 9.48 2.26 -17.71
C ALA A 34 9.13 1.45 -18.96
N TYR A 35 10.10 0.69 -19.50
CA TYR A 35 9.87 -0.18 -20.64
C TYR A 35 8.78 -1.24 -20.38
N LYS A 36 8.80 -1.87 -19.20
CA LYS A 36 7.82 -2.91 -18.82
C LYS A 36 6.40 -2.36 -18.65
N THR A 37 6.26 -1.10 -18.23
CA THR A 37 4.98 -0.49 -17.84
C THR A 37 4.45 0.52 -18.86
N GLN A 38 5.25 0.84 -19.88
CA GLN A 38 5.00 1.95 -20.82
C GLN A 38 4.87 3.32 -20.14
N LEU A 39 5.33 3.45 -18.90
CA LEU A 39 5.41 4.73 -18.17
C LEU A 39 6.75 5.41 -18.44
N SER A 40 6.83 6.73 -18.26
CA SER A 40 8.10 7.43 -18.39
C SER A 40 9.01 7.19 -17.18
N ALA A 41 10.31 7.05 -17.40
CA ALA A 41 11.29 6.91 -16.31
C ALA A 41 11.27 8.13 -15.36
N GLY A 42 10.99 9.33 -15.90
CA GLY A 42 10.80 10.54 -15.09
C GLY A 42 9.59 10.43 -14.17
N TYR A 43 8.45 9.92 -14.66
CA TYR A 43 7.28 9.69 -13.84
C TYR A 43 7.55 8.67 -12.71
N LEU A 44 8.20 7.56 -13.02
CA LEU A 44 8.59 6.55 -12.01
C LEU A 44 9.51 7.13 -10.93
N ASN A 45 10.47 7.99 -11.31
CA ASN A 45 11.35 8.67 -10.36
C ASN A 45 10.57 9.63 -9.44
N HIS A 46 9.54 10.29 -9.97
CA HIS A 46 8.67 11.13 -9.13
C HIS A 46 7.83 10.30 -8.14
N LEU A 47 7.36 9.12 -8.57
CA LEU A 47 6.59 8.19 -7.73
C LEU A 47 7.43 7.64 -6.58
N THR A 48 8.65 7.15 -6.84
CA THR A 48 9.53 6.61 -5.78
C THR A 48 10.07 7.66 -4.81
N LYS A 49 10.05 8.94 -5.20
CA LYS A 49 10.38 10.07 -4.30
C LYS A 49 9.19 10.59 -3.50
N GLY A 50 7.97 10.12 -3.76
CA GLY A 50 6.75 10.68 -3.17
C GLY A 50 6.43 12.12 -3.61
N SER A 51 7.11 12.64 -4.63
CA SER A 51 6.91 14.00 -5.14
C SER A 51 5.65 14.16 -6.00
N ARG A 52 4.96 13.05 -6.28
CA ARG A 52 3.66 13.00 -6.94
C ARG A 52 2.71 12.18 -6.06
N PRO A 53 1.40 12.47 -6.13
CA PRO A 53 0.42 11.66 -5.43
C PRO A 53 0.47 10.20 -5.90
N VAL A 54 0.06 9.30 -5.01
CA VAL A 54 -0.07 7.87 -5.32
C VAL A 54 -1.01 7.71 -6.51
N PRO A 55 -0.62 6.94 -7.55
CA PRO A 55 -1.36 6.93 -8.80
C PRO A 55 -2.67 6.12 -8.70
N ALA A 56 -3.56 6.28 -9.67
CA ALA A 56 -4.82 5.55 -9.73
C ALA A 56 -4.62 4.03 -9.86
N ASP A 57 -5.65 3.25 -9.49
CA ASP A 57 -5.60 1.78 -9.46
C ASP A 57 -5.09 1.13 -10.76
N PRO A 58 -5.47 1.57 -11.97
CA PRO A 58 -4.94 0.97 -13.21
C PRO A 58 -3.42 1.09 -13.33
N VAL A 59 -2.83 2.19 -12.86
CA VAL A 59 -1.38 2.39 -12.86
C VAL A 59 -0.71 1.52 -11.82
N ILE A 60 -1.31 1.39 -10.63
CA ILE A 60 -0.81 0.47 -9.58
C ILE A 60 -0.86 -0.98 -10.08
N GLN A 61 -1.95 -1.40 -10.73
CA GLN A 61 -2.09 -2.74 -11.30
C GLN A 61 -1.03 -3.03 -12.36
N ASN A 62 -0.77 -2.08 -13.25
CA ASN A 62 0.29 -2.19 -14.25
C ASN A 62 1.68 -2.32 -13.60
N LEU A 63 1.98 -1.49 -12.59
CA LEU A 63 3.23 -1.59 -11.82
C LEU A 63 3.37 -2.93 -11.10
N ALA A 64 2.31 -3.40 -10.44
CA ALA A 64 2.26 -4.68 -9.73
C ALA A 64 2.54 -5.85 -10.68
N ALA A 65 1.87 -5.87 -11.85
CA ALA A 65 2.09 -6.87 -12.88
C ALA A 65 3.54 -6.87 -13.39
N ALA A 66 4.11 -5.69 -13.67
CA ALA A 66 5.50 -5.56 -14.12
C ALA A 66 6.53 -6.02 -13.07
N LEU A 67 6.20 -5.88 -11.78
CA LEU A 67 7.02 -6.27 -10.63
C LEU A 67 6.72 -7.70 -10.12
N ARG A 68 5.75 -8.38 -10.73
CA ARG A 68 5.29 -9.74 -10.38
C ARG A 68 4.79 -9.86 -8.94
N VAL A 69 4.02 -8.87 -8.51
CA VAL A 69 3.27 -8.88 -7.26
C VAL A 69 1.79 -8.63 -7.54
N ALA A 70 0.91 -8.98 -6.61
CA ALA A 70 -0.49 -8.60 -6.70
C ALA A 70 -0.66 -7.10 -6.32
N PRO A 71 -1.70 -6.39 -6.80
CA PRO A 71 -1.88 -4.96 -6.52
C PRO A 71 -2.05 -4.64 -5.03
N ASP A 72 -2.64 -5.58 -4.28
CA ASP A 72 -2.79 -5.55 -2.83
C ASP A 72 -1.46 -5.55 -2.06
N TYR A 73 -0.34 -5.82 -2.74
CA TYR A 73 0.99 -5.58 -2.19
C TYR A 73 1.15 -4.13 -1.71
N PHE A 74 0.57 -3.16 -2.42
CA PHE A 74 0.65 -1.75 -2.06
C PHE A 74 -0.43 -1.36 -1.03
N LEU A 75 -0.01 -0.72 0.06
CA LEU A 75 -0.88 -0.32 1.17
C LEU A 75 -2.05 0.56 0.68
N GLU A 76 -1.77 1.56 -0.14
CA GLU A 76 -2.75 2.54 -0.61
C GLU A 76 -3.77 1.93 -1.56
N TYR A 77 -3.40 0.87 -2.28
CA TYR A 77 -4.37 0.09 -3.05
C TYR A 77 -5.36 -0.57 -2.10
N ARG A 78 -4.88 -1.27 -1.06
CA ARG A 78 -5.73 -1.91 -0.05
C ARG A 78 -6.61 -0.90 0.67
N LEU A 79 -6.07 0.26 1.07
CA LEU A 79 -6.84 1.31 1.73
C LEU A 79 -7.99 1.81 0.87
N ARG A 80 -7.78 2.04 -0.44
CA ARG A 80 -8.87 2.43 -1.35
C ARG A 80 -9.97 1.38 -1.41
N GLN A 81 -9.62 0.11 -1.53
CA GLN A 81 -10.59 -0.98 -1.55
C GLN A 81 -11.41 -1.02 -0.25
N VAL A 82 -10.75 -0.88 0.90
CA VAL A 82 -11.43 -0.81 2.20
C VAL A 82 -12.37 0.40 2.27
N THR A 83 -11.90 1.60 1.90
CA THR A 83 -12.74 2.81 1.89
C THR A 83 -13.93 2.67 0.96
N GLN A 84 -13.76 2.06 -0.21
CA GLN A 84 -14.88 1.79 -1.14
C GLN A 84 -15.93 0.89 -0.49
N VAL A 85 -15.53 -0.24 0.09
CA VAL A 85 -16.44 -1.16 0.78
C VAL A 85 -17.19 -0.46 1.92
N LEU A 86 -16.48 0.36 2.71
CA LEU A 86 -17.10 1.12 3.80
C LEU A 86 -18.09 2.17 3.28
N GLY A 87 -17.82 2.80 2.14
CA GLY A 87 -18.74 3.75 1.50
C GLY A 87 -19.99 3.08 0.93
N GLU A 88 -19.87 1.86 0.41
CA GLU A 88 -21.00 1.06 -0.10
C GLU A 88 -21.85 0.45 1.02
N ALA A 89 -21.30 0.31 2.24
CA ALA A 89 -21.98 -0.23 3.41
C ALA A 89 -21.89 0.70 4.63
N PRO A 90 -22.67 1.80 4.69
CA PRO A 90 -22.60 2.77 5.79
C PRO A 90 -22.81 2.16 7.18
N GLY A 91 -23.70 1.16 7.32
CA GLY A 91 -23.92 0.47 8.60
C GLY A 91 -22.68 -0.29 9.09
N LEU A 92 -21.84 -0.81 8.18
CA LEU A 92 -20.55 -1.40 8.54
C LEU A 92 -19.57 -0.32 9.00
N ALA A 93 -19.52 0.81 8.29
CA ALA A 93 -18.69 1.94 8.69
C ALA A 93 -19.06 2.46 10.10
N ASP A 94 -20.34 2.65 10.39
CA ASP A 94 -20.82 3.07 11.72
C ASP A 94 -20.47 2.05 12.81
N THR A 95 -20.61 0.75 12.50
CA THR A 95 -20.28 -0.33 13.44
C THR A 95 -18.78 -0.34 13.75
N LEU A 96 -17.93 -0.26 12.72
CA LEU A 96 -16.48 -0.20 12.90
C LEU A 96 -16.05 1.08 13.60
N TYR A 97 -16.67 2.21 13.30
CA TYR A 97 -16.41 3.46 14.01
C TYR A 97 -16.71 3.32 15.51
N LYS A 98 -17.86 2.74 15.86
CA LYS A 98 -18.19 2.47 17.27
C LYS A 98 -17.14 1.57 17.92
N ILE A 99 -16.77 0.46 17.29
CA ILE A 99 -15.79 -0.48 17.85
C ILE A 99 -14.38 0.13 17.98
N LEU A 100 -13.92 0.85 16.96
CA LEU A 100 -12.53 1.36 16.92
C LEU A 100 -12.36 2.66 17.70
N VAL A 101 -13.41 3.48 17.81
CA VAL A 101 -13.33 4.85 18.35
C VAL A 101 -14.17 5.05 19.62
N CYS A 102 -15.30 4.35 19.79
CA CYS A 102 -16.24 4.59 20.89
C CYS A 102 -16.29 3.49 21.96
N GLU A 103 -16.11 2.22 21.59
CA GLU A 103 -16.35 1.03 22.42
C GLU A 103 -15.19 0.05 22.29
N ALA A 104 -14.21 0.12 23.20
CA ALA A 104 -13.23 -0.96 23.38
C ALA A 104 -13.98 -2.19 23.95
N PRO A 105 -14.03 -3.31 23.21
CA PRO A 105 -12.87 -4.17 23.13
C PRO A 105 -12.61 -4.66 21.71
N VAL A 106 -11.59 -4.10 21.11
CA VAL A 106 -10.90 -4.71 19.97
C VAL A 106 -10.03 -5.85 20.50
N THR A 107 -9.75 -6.86 19.67
CA THR A 107 -8.82 -7.93 20.06
C THR A 107 -7.48 -7.33 20.50
N ASN A 108 -6.70 -8.05 21.32
CA ASN A 108 -5.39 -7.56 21.77
C ASN A 108 -4.50 -7.15 20.59
N GLU A 109 -4.52 -7.93 19.50
CA GLU A 109 -3.79 -7.59 18.25
C GLU A 109 -4.22 -6.25 17.65
N VAL A 110 -5.53 -5.98 17.56
CA VAL A 110 -6.03 -4.71 17.00
C VAL A 110 -5.78 -3.57 17.99
N THR A 111 -5.84 -3.83 19.29
CA THR A 111 -5.53 -2.86 20.35
C THR A 111 -4.05 -2.45 20.29
N GLU A 112 -3.14 -3.41 20.12
CA GLU A 112 -1.71 -3.14 19.94
C GLU A 112 -1.45 -2.28 18.70
N LEU A 113 -2.05 -2.64 17.56
CA LEU A 113 -1.92 -1.86 16.31
C LEU A 113 -2.48 -0.43 16.44
N LEU A 114 -3.60 -0.25 17.13
CA LEU A 114 -4.18 1.07 17.38
C LEU A 114 -3.33 1.91 18.34
N THR A 115 -2.71 1.27 19.34
CA THR A 115 -1.84 1.96 20.31
C THR A 115 -0.54 2.42 19.64
N GLU A 116 0.05 1.59 18.76
CA GLU A 116 1.21 1.97 17.94
C GLU A 116 0.89 3.13 16.98
N ALA A 117 -0.30 3.11 16.37
CA ALA A 117 -0.75 4.18 15.46
C ALA A 117 -1.05 5.51 16.18
N ALA A 118 -1.46 5.48 17.45
CA ALA A 118 -1.74 6.68 18.25
C ALA A 118 -0.47 7.32 18.87
N GLY A 119 0.66 6.60 18.87
CA GLY A 119 1.92 7.04 19.48
C GLY A 119 3.00 7.53 18.50
N ALA A 120 2.72 7.57 17.19
CA ALA A 120 3.63 8.04 16.13
C ALA A 120 3.16 9.39 15.55
#